data_AF-A0ABD3MDV3-F1
#
_entry.id   AF-A0ABD3MDV3-F1
#
_cell.length_a   1.000
_cell.length_b   1.000
_cell.length_c   1.000
_cell.angle_alpha   90.00
_cell.angle_beta   90.00
_cell.angle_gamma   90.00
#
_symmetry.space_group_name_H-M   'P 1'
#
loop_
_entity.id
_entity.type
_entity.pdbx_description
1 polymer ?
#
loop_
_entity_poly.entity_id
_entity_poly.type
_entity_poly.pdbx_seq_one_letter_code
_entity_poly.pdbx_strand_id
1 'polypeptide(L)'
;MLRDRDRCDAMIATHDGVYYDYSRQRVTAETMDLLFDLAERQMLTDRIRGMFGGDRINFTEDRAVLHTALRAGREGIGTVFVDDGVDAIREVHDVLDRVRRFTDAFRSGEITGYTGKRMRNVVSVGIGGSYLGPEFLHEVLKTEAVGISTSLGYDLRFLANVDPVDVERTCADLDPEETLIIVVSKTFTTAETMLNARTMRQWLWDFMGDDADVVRRHVVACSSVSATERVRAFGIDTDEGMFRFWDWVGGRYSVCGAAGAVPISLMYGYDLFEKFLEGARSMDQHFLNAPPRKNIPIIMGLLGCWNSSFMGYSSRALIPYAQALLRLPAHIQQLDMESNGKRINRHGVEIDYPVGEVDFGEPGTNSQHSFFQMIHQGQTVPVDFLGFVRSQHDLLMDNEKLSSHDELMANFFAQPDALANGKTADEVRAEGCPEELVLHKVFDGNRPSSSLLFPELSAYVTGQILSLYEHRTAVQGFIWDLNSFDQWGVELGKKLALDVKEHLMEARNSEVGDHEIIADNPATSRIMNYYIKNSRDAVGVGGLSNPGTSATSVTRKTHKDHFPPQINDLGGHSGRLS
;
A
#
# COMPACT_ATOMS: atom_id res chain seq x y z
N MET A 1 15.16 -4.49 33.53
CA MET A 1 13.90 -3.90 33.05
C MET A 1 12.78 -4.93 32.99
N LEU A 2 12.89 -6.02 32.21
CA LEU A 2 11.80 -7.01 32.05
C LEU A 2 11.46 -7.86 33.30
N ARG A 3 12.30 -7.81 34.36
CA ARG A 3 12.01 -8.46 35.66
C ARG A 3 11.16 -7.58 36.60
N ASP A 4 10.98 -6.32 36.25
CA ASP A 4 10.16 -5.36 37.01
C ASP A 4 8.71 -5.46 36.50
N ARG A 5 7.83 -6.09 37.30
CA ARG A 5 6.44 -6.34 36.93
C ARG A 5 5.66 -5.05 36.75
N ASP A 6 5.80 -4.11 37.69
CA ASP A 6 5.06 -2.85 37.66
C ASP A 6 5.43 -2.02 36.42
N ARG A 7 6.71 -2.02 36.04
CA ARG A 7 7.16 -1.41 34.77
C ARG A 7 6.52 -2.10 33.56
N CYS A 8 6.54 -3.42 33.48
CA CYS A 8 5.95 -4.15 32.35
C CYS A 8 4.45 -3.89 32.25
N ASP A 9 3.73 -3.93 33.37
CA ASP A 9 2.29 -3.65 33.43
C ASP A 9 1.96 -2.21 33.01
N ALA A 10 2.84 -1.25 33.35
CA ALA A 10 2.71 0.14 32.93
C ALA A 10 3.03 0.37 31.44
N MET A 11 3.75 -0.55 30.79
CA MET A 11 4.16 -0.47 29.38
C MET A 11 3.23 -1.26 28.44
N ILE A 12 1.94 -1.22 28.77
CA ILE A 12 0.86 -1.78 27.99
C ILE A 12 -0.19 -0.71 27.73
N ALA A 13 -0.66 -0.64 26.49
CA ALA A 13 -1.84 0.12 26.09
C ALA A 13 -2.83 -0.80 25.36
N THR A 14 -4.11 -0.57 25.55
CA THR A 14 -5.17 -1.35 24.89
C THR A 14 -6.22 -0.42 24.30
N HIS A 15 -6.79 -0.82 23.17
CA HIS A 15 -7.93 -0.15 22.55
C HIS A 15 -8.68 -1.15 21.69
N ASP A 16 -9.97 -1.36 21.96
CA ASP A 16 -10.89 -2.08 21.07
C ASP A 16 -10.31 -3.38 20.46
N GLY A 17 -9.82 -4.27 21.34
CA GLY A 17 -9.21 -5.55 20.97
C GLY A 17 -7.72 -5.50 20.62
N VAL A 18 -7.15 -4.31 20.39
CA VAL A 18 -5.70 -4.12 20.21
C VAL A 18 -4.99 -4.17 21.56
N TYR A 19 -4.00 -5.05 21.69
CA TYR A 19 -3.09 -5.10 22.82
C TYR A 19 -1.68 -4.71 22.37
N TYR A 20 -1.15 -3.62 22.92
CA TYR A 20 0.16 -3.08 22.58
C TYR A 20 1.12 -3.20 23.78
N ASP A 21 2.13 -4.06 23.66
CA ASP A 21 3.24 -4.22 24.60
C ASP A 21 4.50 -3.55 24.03
N TYR A 22 5.00 -2.54 24.76
CA TYR A 22 6.23 -1.84 24.44
C TYR A 22 7.28 -1.94 25.56
N SER A 23 7.13 -2.93 26.44
CA SER A 23 8.02 -3.16 27.59
C SER A 23 9.46 -3.50 27.20
N ARG A 24 9.66 -4.02 25.98
CA ARG A 24 10.96 -4.38 25.38
C ARG A 24 11.66 -3.21 24.69
N GLN A 25 11.10 -2.01 24.76
CA GLN A 25 11.79 -0.79 24.35
C GLN A 25 12.85 -0.37 25.39
N ARG A 26 13.91 0.31 24.93
CA ARG A 26 15.02 0.79 25.78
C ARG A 26 14.66 2.10 26.50
N VAL A 27 13.58 2.09 27.26
CA VAL A 27 13.04 3.24 27.98
C VAL A 27 12.73 2.89 29.45
N THR A 28 12.90 3.86 30.35
CA THR A 28 12.38 3.81 31.72
C THR A 28 11.04 4.55 31.80
N ALA A 29 10.39 4.51 32.97
CA ALA A 29 9.21 5.35 33.23
C ALA A 29 9.54 6.84 33.08
N GLU A 30 10.69 7.28 33.60
CA GLU A 30 11.20 8.65 33.45
C GLU A 30 11.43 9.01 31.98
N THR A 31 12.02 8.12 31.17
CA THR A 31 12.19 8.38 29.74
C THR A 31 10.85 8.57 29.04
N MET A 32 9.85 7.75 29.37
CA MET A 32 8.49 7.91 28.82
C MET A 32 7.87 9.24 29.25
N ASP A 33 8.04 9.65 30.51
CA ASP A 33 7.57 10.96 30.99
C ASP A 33 8.19 12.11 30.17
N LEU A 34 9.50 12.07 29.94
CA LEU A 34 10.21 13.06 29.12
C LEU A 34 9.74 13.07 27.66
N LEU A 35 9.38 11.92 27.10
CA LEU A 35 8.82 11.83 25.74
C LEU A 35 7.41 12.45 25.68
N PHE A 36 6.59 12.28 26.71
CA PHE A 36 5.31 12.96 26.78
C PHE A 36 5.47 14.48 26.99
N ASP A 37 6.44 14.91 27.80
CA ASP A 37 6.78 16.33 27.94
C ASP A 37 7.25 16.94 26.61
N LEU A 38 8.02 16.19 25.81
CA LEU A 38 8.40 16.59 24.45
C LEU A 38 7.15 16.76 23.56
N ALA A 39 6.20 15.83 23.62
CA ALA A 39 4.95 15.91 22.88
C ALA A 39 4.12 17.15 23.25
N GLU A 40 4.05 17.47 24.54
CA GLU A 40 3.38 18.68 25.03
C GLU A 40 4.07 19.94 24.51
N ARG A 41 5.40 20.02 24.57
CA ARG A 41 6.18 21.16 24.05
C ARG A 41 6.04 21.34 22.54
N GLN A 42 5.81 20.26 21.79
CA GLN A 42 5.52 20.29 20.35
C GLN A 42 4.05 20.60 20.03
N MET A 43 3.22 20.82 21.05
CA MET A 43 1.78 21.06 20.94
C MET A 43 1.06 19.94 20.18
N LEU A 44 1.47 18.69 20.41
CA LEU A 44 1.01 17.52 19.65
C LEU A 44 -0.53 17.43 19.61
N THR A 45 -1.20 17.60 20.76
CA THR A 45 -2.66 17.51 20.84
C THR A 45 -3.36 18.56 19.98
N ASP A 46 -2.84 19.79 19.91
CA ASP A 46 -3.43 20.83 19.08
C ASP A 46 -3.17 20.60 17.59
N ARG A 47 -2.00 20.05 17.22
CA ARG A 47 -1.74 19.62 15.84
C ARG A 47 -2.66 18.49 15.39
N ILE A 48 -2.92 17.52 16.27
CA ILE A 48 -3.89 16.44 16.02
C ILE A 48 -5.29 17.04 15.81
N ARG A 49 -5.74 17.93 16.71
CA ARG A 49 -7.04 18.61 16.55
C ARG A 49 -7.12 19.41 15.26
N GLY A 50 -6.05 20.13 14.90
CA GLY A 50 -5.99 20.88 13.64
C GLY A 50 -6.11 19.97 12.41
N MET A 51 -5.42 18.82 12.43
CA MET A 51 -5.56 17.81 11.37
C MET A 51 -7.02 17.35 11.22
N PHE A 52 -7.68 16.97 12.32
CA PHE A 52 -9.08 16.52 12.29
C PHE A 52 -10.07 17.66 12.00
N GLY A 53 -9.73 18.90 12.35
CA GLY A 53 -10.55 20.09 12.12
C GLY A 53 -10.48 20.64 10.70
N GLY A 54 -9.55 20.14 9.87
CA GLY A 54 -9.37 20.61 8.50
C GLY A 54 -8.44 21.81 8.36
N ASP A 55 -7.63 22.09 9.37
CA ASP A 55 -6.60 23.12 9.28
C ASP A 55 -5.62 22.79 8.14
N ARG A 56 -5.10 23.84 7.50
CA ARG A 56 -4.16 23.73 6.38
C ARG A 56 -2.75 23.40 6.87
N ILE A 57 -2.59 22.22 7.48
CA ILE A 57 -1.34 21.78 8.12
C ILE A 57 -0.29 21.28 7.11
N ASN A 58 -0.69 20.98 5.88
CA ASN A 58 0.26 20.83 4.77
C ASN A 58 0.67 22.23 4.30
N PHE A 59 1.63 22.82 5.00
CA PHE A 59 1.98 24.24 4.86
C PHE A 59 2.79 24.57 3.60
N THR A 60 3.44 23.60 2.95
CA THR A 60 4.18 23.85 1.70
C THR A 60 3.29 23.84 0.45
N GLU A 61 2.13 23.18 0.53
CA GLU A 61 1.13 23.17 -0.54
C GLU A 61 -0.14 23.95 -0.18
N ASP A 62 -0.21 24.52 1.03
CA ASP A 62 -1.36 25.24 1.57
C ASP A 62 -2.63 24.38 1.50
N ARG A 63 -2.62 23.20 2.12
CA ARG A 63 -3.74 22.23 2.06
C ARG A 63 -4.12 21.67 3.43
N ALA A 64 -5.40 21.36 3.57
CA ALA A 64 -5.88 20.51 4.66
C ALA A 64 -5.36 19.07 4.49
N VAL A 65 -5.39 18.30 5.57
CA VAL A 65 -5.00 16.89 5.61
C VAL A 65 -6.09 16.10 6.32
N LEU A 66 -6.97 15.47 5.56
CA LEU A 66 -8.26 15.00 6.08
C LEU A 66 -8.60 13.56 5.67
N HIS A 67 -7.61 12.69 5.54
CA HIS A 67 -7.86 11.26 5.27
C HIS A 67 -8.78 10.60 6.32
N THR A 68 -8.85 11.14 7.55
CA THR A 68 -9.80 10.75 8.59
C THR A 68 -11.26 11.04 8.22
N ALA A 69 -11.54 12.07 7.43
CA ALA A 69 -12.89 12.37 6.93
C ALA A 69 -13.42 11.29 5.97
N LEU A 70 -12.54 10.55 5.28
CA LEU A 70 -12.90 9.45 4.38
C LEU A 70 -13.63 8.29 5.07
N ARG A 71 -13.48 8.21 6.39
CA ARG A 71 -13.96 7.12 7.25
C ARG A 71 -14.73 7.63 8.46
N ALA A 72 -14.98 8.94 8.54
CA ALA A 72 -15.89 9.50 9.52
C ALA A 72 -17.29 8.90 9.33
N GLY A 73 -18.03 8.74 10.43
CA GLY A 73 -19.41 8.30 10.34
C GLY A 73 -20.32 9.44 9.91
N ARG A 74 -21.53 9.09 9.47
CA ARG A 74 -22.53 10.07 9.00
C ARG A 74 -22.93 11.06 10.09
N GLU A 75 -22.80 10.68 11.36
CA GLU A 75 -22.98 11.55 12.52
C GLU A 75 -22.01 12.75 12.54
N GLY A 76 -20.89 12.67 11.82
CA GLY A 76 -19.92 13.77 11.67
C GLY A 76 -20.25 14.76 10.56
N ILE A 77 -21.32 14.56 9.79
CA ILE A 77 -21.73 15.51 8.74
C ILE A 77 -21.96 16.90 9.34
N GLY A 78 -21.37 17.93 8.72
CA GLY A 78 -21.45 19.31 9.18
C GLY A 78 -20.50 19.67 10.33
N THR A 79 -19.51 18.83 10.63
CA THR A 79 -18.50 19.10 11.68
C THR A 79 -17.14 19.55 11.14
N VAL A 80 -16.81 19.23 9.88
CA VAL A 80 -15.52 19.58 9.25
C VAL A 80 -15.78 20.24 7.91
N PHE A 81 -15.27 21.45 7.75
CA PHE A 81 -15.43 22.24 6.53
C PHE A 81 -14.07 22.59 5.92
N VAL A 82 -13.98 22.51 4.59
CA VAL A 82 -12.80 22.86 3.79
C VAL A 82 -13.17 23.87 2.71
N ASP A 83 -12.17 24.46 2.03
CA ASP A 83 -12.31 25.20 0.78
C ASP A 83 -13.58 26.06 0.69
N ASP A 84 -13.62 27.17 1.43
CA ASP A 84 -14.75 28.12 1.47
C ASP A 84 -16.10 27.55 1.97
N GLY A 85 -16.07 26.56 2.88
CA GLY A 85 -17.25 26.10 3.62
C GLY A 85 -17.89 24.83 3.08
N VAL A 86 -17.16 24.02 2.32
CA VAL A 86 -17.58 22.71 1.84
C VAL A 86 -17.50 21.69 2.97
N ASP A 87 -18.62 21.02 3.27
CA ASP A 87 -18.71 19.93 4.26
C ASP A 87 -18.01 18.67 3.72
N ALA A 88 -16.79 18.41 4.20
CA ALA A 88 -15.94 17.34 3.68
C ALA A 88 -16.57 15.96 3.88
N ILE A 89 -17.18 15.72 5.05
CA ILE A 89 -17.76 14.41 5.40
C ILE A 89 -19.01 14.12 4.56
N ARG A 90 -19.81 15.15 4.26
CA ARG A 90 -20.95 15.00 3.33
C ARG A 90 -20.50 14.59 1.94
N GLU A 91 -19.54 15.30 1.34
CA GLU A 91 -19.05 14.96 0.00
C GLU A 91 -18.46 13.54 -0.04
N VAL A 92 -17.78 13.11 1.04
CA VAL A 92 -17.29 11.73 1.18
C VAL A 92 -18.44 10.73 1.10
N HIS A 93 -19.47 10.90 1.89
CA HIS A 93 -20.61 9.98 1.88
C HIS A 93 -21.36 9.97 0.56
N ASP A 94 -21.48 11.11 -0.14
CA ASP A 94 -22.08 11.16 -1.47
C ASP A 94 -21.30 10.30 -2.48
N VAL A 95 -19.96 10.32 -2.42
CA VAL A 95 -19.10 9.46 -3.25
C VAL A 95 -19.24 8.00 -2.83
N LEU A 96 -19.18 7.69 -1.53
CA LEU A 96 -19.30 6.32 -1.04
C LEU A 96 -20.67 5.70 -1.39
N ASP A 97 -21.74 6.48 -1.32
CA ASP A 97 -23.09 6.06 -1.74
C ASP A 97 -23.15 5.77 -3.24
N ARG A 98 -22.43 6.55 -4.05
CA ARG A 98 -22.29 6.28 -5.48
C ARG A 98 -21.45 5.03 -5.75
N VAL A 99 -20.36 4.82 -5.01
CA VAL A 99 -19.55 3.59 -5.10
C VAL A 99 -20.43 2.38 -4.79
N ARG A 100 -21.17 2.39 -3.67
CA ARG A 100 -22.08 1.30 -3.30
C ARG A 100 -23.05 0.95 -4.42
N ARG A 101 -23.79 1.94 -4.93
CA ARG A 101 -24.75 1.73 -6.04
C ARG A 101 -24.07 1.14 -7.27
N PHE A 102 -22.93 1.70 -7.67
CA PHE A 102 -22.18 1.21 -8.83
C PHE A 102 -21.70 -0.24 -8.65
N THR A 103 -21.12 -0.56 -7.49
CA THR A 103 -20.59 -1.90 -7.24
C THR A 103 -21.70 -2.94 -7.06
N ASP A 104 -22.84 -2.57 -6.48
CA ASP A 104 -24.00 -3.46 -6.38
C ASP A 104 -24.60 -3.76 -7.77
N ALA A 105 -24.68 -2.76 -8.65
CA ALA A 105 -25.13 -2.93 -10.04
C ALA A 105 -24.14 -3.76 -10.89
N PHE A 106 -22.82 -3.56 -10.71
CA PHE A 106 -21.79 -4.40 -11.31
C PHE A 106 -21.90 -5.85 -10.84
N ARG A 107 -21.98 -6.06 -9.52
CA ARG A 107 -21.98 -7.39 -8.93
C ARG A 107 -23.27 -8.16 -9.18
N SER A 108 -24.42 -7.49 -9.27
CA SER A 108 -25.68 -8.12 -9.67
C SER A 108 -25.71 -8.52 -11.16
N GLY A 109 -24.81 -7.96 -11.98
CA GLY A 109 -24.80 -8.15 -13.43
C GLY A 109 -25.76 -7.22 -14.19
N GLU A 110 -26.33 -6.21 -13.52
CA GLU A 110 -27.10 -5.14 -14.16
C GLU A 110 -26.20 -4.32 -15.11
N ILE A 111 -25.00 -3.98 -14.63
CA ILE A 111 -23.96 -3.38 -15.49
C ILE A 111 -23.26 -4.51 -16.25
N THR A 112 -23.36 -4.46 -17.57
CA THR A 112 -22.72 -5.39 -18.50
C THR A 112 -21.65 -4.68 -19.34
N GLY A 113 -20.72 -5.46 -19.88
CA GLY A 113 -19.73 -4.98 -20.84
C GLY A 113 -20.37 -4.53 -22.16
N TYR A 114 -19.53 -4.08 -23.08
CA TYR A 114 -19.91 -3.64 -24.42
C TYR A 114 -20.67 -4.71 -25.21
N THR A 115 -20.29 -5.98 -25.07
CA THR A 115 -20.95 -7.11 -25.74
C THR A 115 -22.18 -7.64 -25.01
N GLY A 116 -22.54 -7.03 -23.87
CA GLY A 116 -23.63 -7.50 -23.01
C GLY A 116 -23.25 -8.64 -22.07
N LYS A 117 -21.99 -9.12 -22.10
CA LYS A 117 -21.48 -10.08 -21.12
C LYS A 117 -21.38 -9.45 -19.73
N ARG A 118 -21.55 -10.27 -18.70
CA ARG A 118 -21.31 -9.86 -17.31
C ARG A 118 -19.80 -9.68 -17.09
N MET A 119 -19.42 -8.54 -16.55
CA MET A 119 -18.03 -8.30 -16.16
C MET A 119 -17.74 -8.95 -14.81
N ARG A 120 -16.57 -9.58 -14.72
CA ARG A 120 -16.12 -10.30 -13.51
C ARG A 120 -14.65 -10.08 -13.19
N ASN A 121 -13.88 -9.59 -14.16
CA ASN A 121 -12.47 -9.26 -13.97
C ASN A 121 -12.34 -7.75 -13.77
N VAL A 122 -11.46 -7.33 -12.88
CA VAL A 122 -11.19 -5.92 -12.59
C VAL A 122 -9.68 -5.69 -12.66
N VAL A 123 -9.26 -4.69 -13.43
CA VAL A 123 -7.86 -4.25 -13.46
C VAL A 123 -7.80 -2.82 -12.91
N SER A 124 -7.17 -2.66 -11.75
CA SER A 124 -6.91 -1.35 -11.15
C SER A 124 -5.55 -0.83 -11.61
N VAL A 125 -5.57 0.23 -12.42
CA VAL A 125 -4.39 0.88 -12.98
C VAL A 125 -4.01 2.08 -12.12
N GLY A 126 -2.89 1.99 -11.43
CA GLY A 126 -2.42 3.03 -10.51
C GLY A 126 -1.07 2.69 -9.90
N ILE A 127 -0.29 3.71 -9.53
CA ILE A 127 1.06 3.54 -8.96
C ILE A 127 1.17 4.23 -7.60
N GLY A 128 2.05 3.74 -6.73
CA GLY A 128 2.24 4.26 -5.38
C GLY A 128 0.96 4.18 -4.56
N GLY A 129 0.50 5.33 -4.06
CA GLY A 129 -0.63 5.39 -3.12
C GLY A 129 -1.97 5.00 -3.74
N SER A 130 -2.08 5.08 -5.08
CA SER A 130 -3.24 4.62 -5.84
C SER A 130 -3.39 3.08 -5.86
N TYR A 131 -2.40 2.34 -5.36
CA TYR A 131 -2.32 0.89 -5.53
C TYR A 131 -1.86 0.16 -4.26
N LEU A 132 -0.85 0.66 -3.54
CA LEU A 132 -0.23 -0.06 -2.42
C LEU A 132 -1.23 -0.36 -1.29
N GLY A 133 -2.04 0.62 -0.90
CA GLY A 133 -3.08 0.44 0.11
C GLY A 133 -4.17 -0.54 -0.35
N PRO A 134 -4.79 -0.35 -1.53
CA PRO A 134 -5.74 -1.31 -2.10
C PRO A 134 -5.19 -2.74 -2.24
N GLU A 135 -3.96 -2.92 -2.70
CA GLU A 135 -3.34 -4.26 -2.84
C GLU A 135 -3.13 -4.91 -1.48
N PHE A 136 -2.66 -4.14 -0.49
CA PHE A 136 -2.58 -4.60 0.90
C PHE A 136 -3.94 -5.09 1.42
N LEU A 137 -4.99 -4.29 1.25
CA LEU A 137 -6.33 -4.69 1.70
C LEU A 137 -6.84 -5.92 0.93
N HIS A 138 -6.61 -5.96 -0.38
CA HIS A 138 -6.96 -7.11 -1.21
C HIS A 138 -6.32 -8.41 -0.69
N GLU A 139 -5.01 -8.42 -0.44
CA GLU A 139 -4.32 -9.63 0.06
C GLU A 139 -4.86 -10.13 1.40
N VAL A 140 -5.30 -9.22 2.28
CA VAL A 140 -5.93 -9.60 3.54
C VAL A 140 -7.29 -10.25 3.35
N LEU A 141 -8.13 -9.66 2.49
CA LEU A 141 -9.51 -10.09 2.29
C LEU A 141 -9.63 -11.37 1.46
N LYS A 142 -8.62 -11.71 0.64
CA LYS A 142 -8.59 -12.98 -0.13
C LYS A 142 -8.76 -14.23 0.75
N THR A 143 -8.31 -14.17 2.00
CA THR A 143 -8.34 -15.30 2.93
C THR A 143 -9.28 -15.08 4.12
N GLU A 144 -9.95 -13.92 4.22
CA GLU A 144 -11.03 -13.74 5.20
C GLU A 144 -12.26 -14.54 4.75
N ALA A 145 -12.95 -15.22 5.68
CA ALA A 145 -14.09 -16.09 5.35
C ALA A 145 -15.20 -15.36 4.53
N VAL A 146 -15.56 -14.13 4.90
CA VAL A 146 -16.53 -13.32 4.15
C VAL A 146 -15.97 -12.94 2.78
N GLY A 147 -14.69 -12.53 2.72
CA GLY A 147 -14.00 -12.20 1.48
C GLY A 147 -14.01 -13.35 0.47
N ILE A 148 -13.65 -14.57 0.91
CA ILE A 148 -13.70 -15.78 0.08
C ILE A 148 -15.10 -15.99 -0.51
N SER A 149 -16.14 -15.94 0.33
CA SER A 149 -17.51 -16.21 -0.11
C SER A 149 -18.03 -15.16 -1.10
N THR A 150 -17.61 -13.90 -0.93
CA THR A 150 -18.08 -12.78 -1.74
C THR A 150 -17.30 -12.61 -3.05
N SER A 151 -16.05 -13.10 -3.11
CA SER A 151 -15.20 -12.96 -4.30
C SER A 151 -15.31 -14.13 -5.28
N LEU A 152 -16.17 -15.13 -5.03
CA LEU A 152 -16.30 -16.29 -5.91
C LEU A 152 -16.67 -15.86 -7.35
N GLY A 153 -15.80 -16.23 -8.30
CA GLY A 153 -15.99 -15.94 -9.71
C GLY A 153 -15.60 -14.52 -10.14
N TYR A 154 -14.97 -13.74 -9.27
CA TYR A 154 -14.36 -12.45 -9.58
C TYR A 154 -12.84 -12.52 -9.54
N ASP A 155 -12.18 -11.66 -10.29
CA ASP A 155 -10.73 -11.46 -10.24
C ASP A 155 -10.41 -9.97 -10.15
N LEU A 156 -9.43 -9.61 -9.32
CA LEU A 156 -8.93 -8.24 -9.17
C LEU A 156 -7.42 -8.25 -9.33
N ARG A 157 -6.91 -7.47 -10.27
CA ARG A 157 -5.47 -7.31 -10.53
C ARG A 157 -5.06 -5.85 -10.48
N PHE A 158 -3.81 -5.63 -10.11
CA PHE A 158 -3.22 -4.30 -10.03
C PHE A 158 -2.16 -4.15 -11.12
N LEU A 159 -2.32 -3.13 -11.97
CA LEU A 159 -1.35 -2.76 -13.00
C LEU A 159 -0.67 -1.45 -12.57
N ALA A 160 0.55 -1.55 -12.07
CA ALA A 160 1.23 -0.43 -11.43
C ALA A 160 2.45 0.04 -12.22
N ASN A 161 3.33 -0.87 -12.62
CA ASN A 161 4.58 -0.54 -13.26
C ASN A 161 4.36 -0.18 -14.74
N VAL A 162 5.16 0.75 -15.25
CA VAL A 162 5.16 1.12 -16.68
C VAL A 162 5.92 0.09 -17.53
N ASP A 163 6.66 -0.82 -16.90
CA ASP A 163 7.25 -1.96 -17.56
C ASP A 163 6.15 -2.80 -18.25
N PRO A 164 6.22 -3.01 -19.58
CA PRO A 164 5.20 -3.78 -20.31
C PRO A 164 5.07 -5.23 -19.84
N VAL A 165 6.02 -5.78 -19.08
CA VAL A 165 5.87 -7.09 -18.41
C VAL A 165 4.73 -7.07 -17.41
N ASP A 166 4.45 -5.95 -16.74
CA ASP A 166 3.34 -5.85 -15.79
C ASP A 166 1.98 -5.91 -16.50
N VAL A 167 1.88 -5.32 -17.70
CA VAL A 167 0.71 -5.45 -18.57
C VAL A 167 0.52 -6.91 -18.99
N GLU A 168 1.57 -7.58 -19.46
CA GLU A 168 1.52 -8.99 -19.85
C GLU A 168 1.05 -9.86 -18.67
N ARG A 169 1.66 -9.70 -17.49
CA ARG A 169 1.28 -10.44 -16.28
C ARG A 169 -0.17 -10.20 -15.87
N THR A 170 -0.62 -8.96 -16.00
CA THR A 170 -1.98 -8.57 -15.64
C THR A 170 -3.00 -9.17 -16.60
N CYS A 171 -2.73 -9.17 -17.91
CA CYS A 171 -3.73 -9.46 -18.92
C CYS A 171 -3.67 -10.88 -19.51
N ALA A 172 -2.67 -11.70 -19.14
CA ALA A 172 -2.32 -12.96 -19.83
C ALA A 172 -3.48 -13.94 -20.08
N ASP A 173 -4.48 -13.98 -19.20
CA ASP A 173 -5.59 -14.92 -19.19
C ASP A 173 -6.96 -14.23 -19.01
N LEU A 174 -7.03 -12.90 -19.17
CA LEU A 174 -8.27 -12.15 -19.03
C LEU A 174 -9.05 -12.09 -20.36
N ASP A 175 -10.38 -12.27 -20.31
CA ASP A 175 -11.30 -11.94 -21.41
C ASP A 175 -11.61 -10.43 -21.40
N PRO A 176 -11.22 -9.65 -22.44
CA PRO A 176 -11.53 -8.23 -22.52
C PRO A 176 -13.02 -7.90 -22.42
N GLU A 177 -13.91 -8.76 -22.92
CA GLU A 177 -15.36 -8.53 -22.87
C GLU A 177 -15.94 -8.63 -21.45
N GLU A 178 -15.21 -9.26 -20.52
CA GLU A 178 -15.63 -9.46 -19.13
C GLU A 178 -14.79 -8.66 -18.13
N THR A 179 -13.96 -7.72 -18.63
CA THR A 179 -12.98 -6.99 -17.82
C THR A 179 -13.33 -5.50 -17.70
N LEU A 180 -13.40 -5.01 -16.46
CA LEU A 180 -13.51 -3.58 -16.12
C LEU A 180 -12.14 -3.02 -15.75
N ILE A 181 -11.79 -1.87 -16.31
CA ILE A 181 -10.56 -1.13 -16.01
C ILE A 181 -10.88 0.06 -15.11
N ILE A 182 -10.14 0.21 -14.01
CA ILE A 182 -10.23 1.37 -13.11
C ILE A 182 -8.94 2.16 -13.26
N VAL A 183 -9.03 3.43 -13.68
CA VAL A 183 -7.87 4.32 -13.74
C VAL A 183 -7.83 5.18 -12.48
N VAL A 184 -6.83 4.95 -11.61
CA VAL A 184 -6.68 5.62 -10.32
C VAL A 184 -5.52 6.61 -10.38
N SER A 185 -5.82 7.88 -10.69
CA SER A 185 -4.82 8.96 -10.73
C SER A 185 -5.46 10.28 -10.34
N LYS A 186 -4.94 10.90 -9.27
CA LYS A 186 -5.45 12.18 -8.75
C LYS A 186 -5.48 13.27 -9.82
N THR A 187 -4.39 13.45 -10.56
CA THR A 187 -4.26 14.48 -11.61
C THR A 187 -4.64 13.99 -12.99
N PHE A 188 -4.74 12.67 -13.18
CA PHE A 188 -4.91 12.02 -14.48
C PHE A 188 -3.79 12.37 -15.49
N THR A 189 -2.59 12.60 -14.96
CA THR A 189 -1.39 12.95 -15.74
C THR A 189 -0.15 12.12 -15.38
N THR A 190 -0.21 11.27 -14.36
CA THR A 190 0.91 10.38 -13.96
C THR A 190 1.39 9.57 -15.17
N ALA A 191 2.65 9.73 -15.56
CA ALA A 191 3.15 9.25 -16.84
C ALA A 191 2.96 7.74 -17.02
N GLU A 192 3.30 6.97 -15.98
CA GLU A 192 3.18 5.52 -15.91
C GLU A 192 1.72 5.09 -16.01
N THR A 193 0.87 5.61 -15.11
CA THR A 193 -0.57 5.29 -15.07
C THR A 193 -1.26 5.64 -16.38
N MET A 194 -0.95 6.79 -16.99
CA MET A 194 -1.59 7.21 -18.22
C MET A 194 -1.10 6.44 -19.45
N LEU A 195 0.16 5.98 -19.47
CA LEU A 195 0.62 5.06 -20.50
C LEU A 195 -0.10 3.72 -20.36
N ASN A 196 -0.15 3.15 -19.16
CA ASN A 196 -0.87 1.91 -18.89
C ASN A 196 -2.36 2.02 -19.21
N ALA A 197 -3.03 3.12 -18.85
CA ALA A 197 -4.43 3.35 -19.20
C ALA A 197 -4.64 3.34 -20.72
N ARG A 198 -3.79 4.04 -21.49
CA ARG A 198 -3.85 4.00 -22.97
C ARG A 198 -3.56 2.60 -23.51
N THR A 199 -2.62 1.86 -22.92
CA THR A 199 -2.33 0.47 -23.29
C THR A 199 -3.55 -0.44 -23.03
N MET A 200 -4.21 -0.31 -21.88
CA MET A 200 -5.42 -1.06 -21.55
C MET A 200 -6.58 -0.70 -22.48
N ARG A 201 -6.73 0.58 -22.84
CA ARG A 201 -7.70 1.00 -23.86
C ARG A 201 -7.42 0.35 -25.21
N GLN A 202 -6.16 0.36 -25.64
CA GLN A 202 -5.76 -0.31 -26.88
C GLN A 202 -6.02 -1.81 -26.81
N TRP A 203 -5.74 -2.45 -25.67
CA TRP A 203 -6.02 -3.87 -25.44
C TRP A 203 -7.51 -4.21 -25.57
N LEU A 204 -8.40 -3.36 -25.04
CA LEU A 204 -9.85 -3.49 -25.25
C LEU A 204 -10.22 -3.32 -26.74
N TRP A 205 -9.67 -2.30 -27.41
CA TRP A 205 -9.97 -1.99 -28.81
C TRP A 205 -9.44 -3.03 -29.79
N ASP A 206 -8.29 -3.62 -29.53
CA ASP A 206 -7.75 -4.71 -30.35
C ASP A 206 -8.71 -5.91 -30.39
N PHE A 207 -9.49 -6.11 -29.32
CA PHE A 207 -10.47 -7.19 -29.21
C PHE A 207 -11.86 -6.78 -29.73
N MET A 208 -12.37 -5.63 -29.26
CA MET A 208 -13.79 -5.24 -29.44
C MET A 208 -14.01 -4.15 -30.51
N GLY A 209 -12.95 -3.62 -31.11
CA GLY A 209 -13.00 -2.46 -32.01
C GLY A 209 -12.90 -1.12 -31.25
N ASP A 210 -12.68 -0.02 -31.98
CA ASP A 210 -12.40 1.32 -31.45
C ASP A 210 -13.64 2.19 -31.18
N ASP A 211 -14.80 1.56 -30.96
CA ASP A 211 -16.04 2.27 -30.62
C ASP A 211 -15.89 3.01 -29.26
N ALA A 212 -16.40 4.24 -29.20
CA ALA A 212 -16.39 5.04 -27.98
C ALA A 212 -17.15 4.35 -26.82
N ASP A 213 -18.18 3.56 -27.14
CA ASP A 213 -18.96 2.81 -26.15
C ASP A 213 -18.17 1.67 -25.48
N VAL A 214 -17.09 1.18 -26.10
CA VAL A 214 -16.17 0.22 -25.45
C VAL A 214 -15.55 0.86 -24.21
N VAL A 215 -14.96 2.06 -24.38
CA VAL A 215 -14.33 2.77 -23.26
C VAL A 215 -15.37 3.16 -22.21
N ARG A 216 -16.52 3.69 -22.65
CA ARG A 216 -17.60 4.12 -21.76
C ARG A 216 -18.08 3.01 -20.81
N ARG A 217 -18.13 1.76 -21.29
CA ARG A 217 -18.63 0.60 -20.50
C ARG A 217 -17.53 -0.15 -19.73
N HIS A 218 -16.29 -0.13 -20.23
CA HIS A 218 -15.20 -0.92 -19.66
C HIS A 218 -14.17 -0.10 -18.88
N VAL A 219 -14.29 1.23 -18.81
CA VAL A 219 -13.32 2.07 -18.11
C VAL A 219 -14.01 3.06 -17.19
N VAL A 220 -13.61 3.04 -15.92
CA VAL A 220 -14.00 4.02 -14.89
C VAL A 220 -12.75 4.72 -14.34
N ALA A 221 -12.93 5.88 -13.73
CA ALA A 221 -11.84 6.68 -13.15
C ALA A 221 -12.07 6.98 -11.68
N CYS A 222 -11.00 6.94 -10.90
CA CYS A 222 -10.93 7.59 -9.60
C CYS A 222 -9.96 8.77 -9.73
N SER A 223 -10.47 10.01 -9.71
CA SER A 223 -9.68 11.21 -9.99
C SER A 223 -10.23 12.47 -9.31
N SER A 224 -9.45 13.54 -9.22
CA SER A 224 -9.93 14.81 -8.68
C SER A 224 -10.80 15.56 -9.69
N VAL A 225 -11.61 16.52 -9.22
CA VAL A 225 -12.46 17.35 -10.09
C VAL A 225 -11.64 18.18 -11.09
N SER A 226 -10.40 18.55 -10.75
CA SER A 226 -9.51 19.27 -11.67
C SER A 226 -9.02 18.43 -12.86
N ALA A 227 -9.31 17.12 -12.85
CA ALA A 227 -9.02 16.20 -13.94
C ALA A 227 -10.23 15.82 -14.81
N THR A 228 -11.45 16.29 -14.49
CA THR A 228 -12.69 15.89 -15.18
C THR A 228 -12.61 16.01 -16.70
N GLU A 229 -12.06 17.11 -17.24
CA GLU A 229 -11.92 17.26 -18.70
C GLU A 229 -10.94 16.26 -19.33
N ARG A 230 -9.88 15.87 -18.61
CA ARG A 230 -8.93 14.85 -19.09
C ARG A 230 -9.56 13.45 -19.07
N VAL A 231 -10.37 13.17 -18.04
CA VAL A 231 -11.15 11.94 -17.92
C VAL A 231 -12.17 11.83 -19.05
N ARG A 232 -12.92 12.90 -19.31
CA ARG A 232 -13.88 12.98 -20.43
C ARG A 232 -13.17 12.81 -21.78
N ALA A 233 -12.03 13.49 -21.99
CA ALA A 233 -11.24 13.37 -23.22
C ALA A 233 -10.65 11.96 -23.44
N PHE A 234 -10.48 11.16 -22.37
CA PHE A 234 -10.07 9.77 -22.50
C PHE A 234 -11.19 8.85 -23.00
N GLY A 235 -12.45 9.28 -22.88
CA GLY A 235 -13.66 8.54 -23.26
C GLY A 235 -14.46 7.97 -22.09
N ILE A 236 -14.11 8.33 -20.84
CA ILE A 236 -14.81 7.84 -19.64
C ILE A 236 -16.04 8.73 -19.37
N ASP A 237 -17.15 8.10 -19.02
CA ASP A 237 -18.36 8.78 -18.55
C ASP A 237 -18.08 9.43 -17.19
N THR A 238 -18.10 10.75 -17.11
CA THR A 238 -17.84 11.46 -15.85
C THR A 238 -19.03 11.42 -14.88
N ASP A 239 -20.23 11.28 -15.42
CA ASP A 239 -21.46 11.40 -14.64
C ASP A 239 -21.76 10.08 -13.92
N GLU A 240 -21.44 8.94 -14.55
CA GLU A 240 -21.59 7.61 -13.97
C GLU A 240 -20.26 6.90 -13.62
N GLY A 241 -19.21 7.07 -14.43
CA GLY A 241 -17.94 6.35 -14.32
C GLY A 241 -16.76 7.10 -13.66
N MET A 242 -16.95 8.27 -13.06
CA MET A 242 -15.90 9.00 -12.34
C MET A 242 -16.20 9.15 -10.84
N PHE A 243 -15.34 8.61 -9.99
CA PHE A 243 -15.41 8.69 -8.54
C PHE A 243 -14.39 9.71 -8.02
N ARG A 244 -14.87 10.67 -7.22
CA ARG A 244 -14.08 11.85 -6.85
C ARG A 244 -13.00 11.54 -5.81
N PHE A 245 -11.84 12.13 -6.01
CA PHE A 245 -10.83 12.41 -4.98
C PHE A 245 -10.79 13.89 -4.61
N TRP A 246 -10.33 14.18 -3.39
CA TRP A 246 -10.09 15.54 -2.92
C TRP A 246 -8.60 15.86 -2.79
N ASP A 247 -8.26 17.14 -2.85
CA ASP A 247 -6.87 17.57 -2.79
C ASP A 247 -6.24 17.40 -1.40
N TRP A 248 -7.05 17.41 -0.34
CA TRP A 248 -6.66 17.13 1.04
C TRP A 248 -6.42 15.63 1.33
N VAL A 249 -6.66 14.75 0.35
CA VAL A 249 -6.27 13.34 0.42
C VAL A 249 -4.90 13.17 -0.23
N GLY A 250 -3.89 12.89 0.58
CA GLY A 250 -2.57 12.46 0.12
C GLY A 250 -2.63 11.05 -0.48
N GLY A 251 -1.85 10.78 -1.53
CA GLY A 251 -1.90 9.48 -2.22
C GLY A 251 -1.67 8.29 -1.28
N ARG A 252 -0.66 8.38 -0.42
CA ARG A 252 -0.32 7.35 0.59
C ARG A 252 -1.33 7.22 1.75
N TYR A 253 -2.34 8.08 1.80
CA TYR A 253 -3.45 8.09 2.78
C TYR A 253 -4.83 7.91 2.09
N SER A 254 -4.87 7.37 0.87
CA SER A 254 -6.07 7.44 0.01
C SER A 254 -6.97 6.20 0.00
N VAL A 255 -6.53 5.09 0.60
CA VAL A 255 -7.20 3.78 0.51
C VAL A 255 -8.62 3.78 1.09
N CYS A 256 -8.92 4.60 2.10
CA CYS A 256 -10.27 4.75 2.64
C CYS A 256 -11.23 5.52 1.70
N GLY A 257 -10.72 6.17 0.66
CA GLY A 257 -11.50 6.89 -0.36
C GLY A 257 -11.72 6.05 -1.61
N ALA A 258 -12.04 6.71 -2.74
CA ALA A 258 -12.31 6.05 -4.02
C ALA A 258 -11.20 5.09 -4.49
N ALA A 259 -9.92 5.35 -4.14
CA ALA A 259 -8.76 4.50 -4.47
C ALA A 259 -8.97 3.05 -4.03
N GLY A 260 -9.44 2.84 -2.80
CA GLY A 260 -9.73 1.52 -2.27
C GLY A 260 -11.19 1.16 -2.43
N ALA A 261 -12.11 2.10 -2.21
CA ALA A 261 -13.54 1.83 -2.20
C ALA A 261 -14.04 1.18 -3.49
N VAL A 262 -13.61 1.69 -4.66
CA VAL A 262 -14.05 1.16 -5.95
C VAL A 262 -13.52 -0.27 -6.20
N PRO A 263 -12.21 -0.53 -6.28
CA PRO A 263 -11.70 -1.88 -6.58
C PRO A 263 -12.09 -2.91 -5.52
N ILE A 264 -12.03 -2.56 -4.24
CA ILE A 264 -12.32 -3.50 -3.15
C ILE A 264 -13.80 -3.84 -3.09
N SER A 265 -14.69 -2.86 -3.25
CA SER A 265 -16.14 -3.12 -3.24
C SER A 265 -16.59 -3.88 -4.50
N LEU A 266 -15.94 -3.70 -5.65
CA LEU A 266 -16.21 -4.52 -6.83
C LEU A 266 -15.88 -5.99 -6.58
N MET A 267 -14.74 -6.27 -5.93
CA MET A 267 -14.27 -7.63 -5.66
C MET A 267 -15.04 -8.32 -4.52
N TYR A 268 -15.29 -7.60 -3.41
CA TYR A 268 -15.80 -8.19 -2.16
C TYR A 268 -17.17 -7.68 -1.71
N GLY A 269 -17.74 -6.69 -2.40
CA GLY A 269 -18.95 -5.97 -1.98
C GLY A 269 -18.66 -4.82 -1.02
N TYR A 270 -19.54 -3.82 -1.04
CA TYR A 270 -19.37 -2.59 -0.27
C TYR A 270 -19.43 -2.81 1.24
N ASP A 271 -20.26 -3.73 1.73
CA ASP A 271 -20.42 -3.97 3.18
C ASP A 271 -19.09 -4.38 3.85
N LEU A 272 -18.23 -5.15 3.16
CA LEU A 272 -16.92 -5.52 3.70
C LEU A 272 -15.95 -4.33 3.72
N PHE A 273 -16.02 -3.45 2.72
CA PHE A 273 -15.27 -2.20 2.71
C PHE A 273 -15.74 -1.25 3.83
N GLU A 274 -17.05 -1.18 4.08
CA GLU A 274 -17.60 -0.39 5.20
C GLU A 274 -17.08 -0.87 6.56
N LYS A 275 -16.97 -2.20 6.77
CA LYS A 275 -16.35 -2.77 7.98
C LYS A 275 -14.90 -2.33 8.15
N PHE A 276 -14.15 -2.24 7.05
CA PHE A 276 -12.80 -1.68 7.07
C PHE A 276 -12.77 -0.20 7.47
N LEU A 277 -13.69 0.62 6.94
CA LEU A 277 -13.81 2.03 7.36
C LEU A 277 -14.19 2.16 8.84
N GLU A 278 -15.09 1.33 9.35
CA GLU A 278 -15.46 1.29 10.77
C GLU A 278 -14.24 1.04 11.67
N GLY A 279 -13.38 0.09 11.32
CA GLY A 279 -12.17 -0.21 12.09
C GLY A 279 -11.16 0.93 12.08
N ALA A 280 -10.94 1.55 10.92
CA ALA A 280 -10.07 2.70 10.80
C ALA A 280 -10.63 3.90 11.60
N ARG A 281 -11.95 4.10 11.60
CA ARG A 281 -12.63 5.09 12.45
C ARG A 281 -12.49 4.80 13.94
N SER A 282 -12.53 3.55 14.37
CA SER A 282 -12.30 3.19 15.78
C SER A 282 -10.93 3.68 16.26
N MET A 283 -9.90 3.48 15.45
CA MET A 283 -8.54 3.95 15.78
C MET A 283 -8.39 5.47 15.64
N ASP A 284 -9.09 6.12 14.71
CA ASP A 284 -9.16 7.59 14.64
C ASP A 284 -9.76 8.20 15.91
N GLN A 285 -10.85 7.62 16.41
CA GLN A 285 -11.50 8.09 17.64
C GLN A 285 -10.60 7.86 18.86
N HIS A 286 -9.85 6.77 18.90
CA HIS A 286 -8.80 6.57 19.92
C HIS A 286 -7.73 7.63 19.84
N PHE A 287 -7.20 7.86 18.64
CA PHE A 287 -6.12 8.83 18.41
C PHE A 287 -6.52 10.25 18.80
N LEU A 288 -7.75 10.66 18.48
CA LEU A 288 -8.26 12.00 18.79
C LEU A 288 -8.57 12.20 20.28
N ASN A 289 -9.15 11.18 20.94
CA ASN A 289 -9.80 11.37 22.25
C ASN A 289 -9.05 10.75 23.44
N ALA A 290 -8.20 9.74 23.22
CA ALA A 290 -7.53 9.05 24.33
C ALA A 290 -6.45 9.92 24.98
N PRO A 291 -6.27 9.85 26.32
CA PRO A 291 -5.16 10.52 27.00
C PRO A 291 -3.82 10.10 26.37
N PRO A 292 -2.83 11.01 26.17
CA PRO A 292 -1.58 10.70 25.47
C PRO A 292 -0.86 9.45 26.00
N ARG A 293 -0.90 9.24 27.32
CA ARG A 293 -0.27 8.09 28.02
C ARG A 293 -0.95 6.74 27.79
N LYS A 294 -2.12 6.72 27.15
CA LYS A 294 -2.89 5.52 26.76
C LYS A 294 -3.17 5.46 25.26
N ASN A 295 -2.70 6.46 24.51
CA ASN A 295 -2.96 6.62 23.09
C ASN A 295 -1.88 5.87 22.30
N ILE A 296 -2.27 4.76 21.64
CA ILE A 296 -1.34 3.81 21.03
C ILE A 296 -0.53 4.49 19.91
N PRO A 297 -1.13 5.19 18.93
CA PRO A 297 -0.36 5.91 17.91
C PRO A 297 0.63 6.93 18.49
N ILE A 298 0.25 7.67 19.55
CA ILE A 298 1.16 8.64 20.20
C ILE A 298 2.37 7.92 20.80
N ILE A 299 2.14 6.84 21.55
CA ILE A 299 3.23 6.07 22.17
C ILE A 299 4.15 5.49 21.09
N MET A 300 3.59 4.88 20.04
CA MET A 300 4.37 4.34 18.92
C MET A 300 5.19 5.41 18.19
N GLY A 301 4.61 6.59 17.94
CA GLY A 301 5.32 7.69 17.28
C GLY A 301 6.47 8.23 18.12
N LEU A 302 6.24 8.42 19.43
CA LEU A 302 7.27 8.87 20.37
C LEU A 302 8.43 7.87 20.50
N LEU A 303 8.12 6.57 20.53
CA LEU A 303 9.14 5.51 20.54
C LEU A 303 9.91 5.44 19.21
N GLY A 304 9.27 5.74 18.09
CA GLY A 304 9.94 5.91 16.80
C GLY A 304 10.95 7.06 16.83
N CYS A 305 10.53 8.25 17.31
CA CYS A 305 11.44 9.38 17.51
C CYS A 305 12.58 9.06 18.49
N TRP A 306 12.29 8.34 19.58
CA TRP A 306 13.31 7.87 20.53
C TRP A 306 14.35 6.97 19.85
N ASN A 307 13.89 5.93 19.15
CA ASN A 307 14.77 4.96 18.51
C ASN A 307 15.59 5.58 17.38
N SER A 308 15.00 6.46 16.57
CA SER A 308 15.71 7.12 15.47
C SER A 308 16.63 8.23 15.97
N SER A 309 16.08 9.27 16.63
CA SER A 309 16.83 10.51 16.91
C SER A 309 17.73 10.43 18.14
N PHE A 310 17.42 9.58 19.13
CA PHE A 310 18.22 9.47 20.36
C PHE A 310 19.08 8.21 20.39
N MET A 311 18.55 7.07 19.95
CA MET A 311 19.30 5.81 19.92
C MET A 311 20.10 5.62 18.60
N GLY A 312 19.81 6.43 17.57
CA GLY A 312 20.53 6.38 16.29
C GLY A 312 20.16 5.18 15.41
N TYR A 313 19.02 4.53 15.66
CA TYR A 313 18.55 3.40 14.85
C TYR A 313 17.84 3.91 13.59
N SER A 314 18.51 3.84 12.44
CA SER A 314 18.03 4.42 11.18
C SER A 314 16.99 3.57 10.43
N SER A 315 16.70 2.37 10.92
CA SER A 315 15.84 1.41 10.23
C SER A 315 14.84 0.80 11.20
N ARG A 316 13.67 0.41 10.69
CA ARG A 316 12.66 -0.30 11.46
C ARG A 316 12.13 -1.49 10.65
N ALA A 317 11.96 -2.62 11.33
CA ALA A 317 11.41 -3.82 10.74
C ALA A 317 9.94 -4.00 11.13
N LEU A 318 9.06 -4.16 10.15
CA LEU A 318 7.64 -4.47 10.33
C LEU A 318 7.39 -5.96 10.06
N ILE A 319 7.12 -6.74 11.11
CA ILE A 319 7.06 -8.21 11.03
C ILE A 319 5.66 -8.70 11.42
N PRO A 320 4.74 -8.82 10.46
CA PRO A 320 3.45 -9.43 10.71
C PRO A 320 3.56 -10.96 10.74
N TYR A 321 3.21 -11.59 11.85
CA TYR A 321 2.96 -13.03 11.95
C TYR A 321 1.59 -13.37 11.38
N ALA A 322 1.40 -13.01 10.10
CA ALA A 322 0.24 -13.33 9.29
C ALA A 322 0.63 -13.20 7.81
N GLN A 323 0.55 -14.29 7.05
CA GLN A 323 0.89 -14.28 5.62
C GLN A 323 -0.05 -13.37 4.81
N ALA A 324 -1.30 -13.23 5.23
CA ALA A 324 -2.27 -12.32 4.61
C ALA A 324 -1.85 -10.84 4.64
N LEU A 325 -0.89 -10.46 5.52
CA LEU A 325 -0.30 -9.12 5.59
C LEU A 325 0.97 -8.97 4.75
N LEU A 326 1.25 -9.84 3.77
CA LEU A 326 2.50 -9.81 2.99
C LEU A 326 2.76 -8.46 2.27
N ARG A 327 1.71 -7.68 1.97
CA ARG A 327 1.83 -6.37 1.33
C ARG A 327 1.76 -5.19 2.29
N LEU A 328 1.52 -5.41 3.58
CA LEU A 328 1.52 -4.35 4.59
C LEU A 328 2.89 -3.64 4.66
N PRO A 329 4.05 -4.33 4.73
CA PRO A 329 5.35 -3.64 4.74
C PRO A 329 5.56 -2.71 3.54
N ALA A 330 5.16 -3.12 2.34
CA ALA A 330 5.27 -2.29 1.14
C ALA A 330 4.38 -1.03 1.20
N HIS A 331 3.18 -1.15 1.77
CA HIS A 331 2.32 0.01 2.01
C HIS A 331 2.91 0.96 3.06
N ILE A 332 3.40 0.43 4.19
CA ILE A 332 4.00 1.23 5.27
C ILE A 332 5.29 1.92 4.82
N GLN A 333 6.09 1.28 3.96
CA GLN A 333 7.26 1.90 3.32
C GLN A 333 6.91 3.23 2.66
N GLN A 334 5.87 3.25 1.80
CA GLN A 334 5.46 4.51 1.20
C GLN A 334 4.90 5.48 2.26
N LEU A 335 4.01 4.98 3.12
CA LEU A 335 3.35 5.80 4.13
C LEU A 335 4.37 6.57 4.97
N ASP A 336 5.36 5.90 5.54
CA ASP A 336 6.29 6.50 6.48
C ASP A 336 7.47 7.19 5.78
N MET A 337 8.12 6.51 4.83
CA MET A 337 9.35 7.04 4.21
C MET A 337 9.06 8.26 3.31
N GLU A 338 7.95 8.26 2.57
CA GLU A 338 7.56 9.41 1.75
C GLU A 338 7.01 10.57 2.60
N SER A 339 6.42 10.27 3.77
CA SER A 339 5.96 11.29 4.71
C SER A 339 7.12 11.95 5.46
N ASN A 340 7.97 11.15 6.09
CA ASN A 340 8.92 11.60 7.11
C ASN A 340 10.39 11.57 6.66
N GLY A 341 10.69 11.07 5.45
CA GLY A 341 12.00 11.16 4.81
C GLY A 341 12.32 12.59 4.34
N LYS A 342 12.43 13.52 5.30
CA LYS A 342 12.58 14.97 5.08
C LYS A 342 13.87 15.47 5.72
N ARG A 343 14.36 16.62 5.24
CA ARG A 343 15.56 17.29 5.79
C ARG A 343 15.31 18.73 6.25
N ILE A 344 14.14 19.28 5.95
CA ILE A 344 13.76 20.65 6.25
C ILE A 344 12.54 20.63 7.16
N ASN A 345 12.59 21.35 8.28
CA ASN A 345 11.45 21.51 9.18
C ASN A 345 10.47 22.59 8.67
N ARG A 346 9.37 22.82 9.39
CA ARG A 346 8.35 23.81 9.00
C ARG A 346 8.82 25.25 8.91
N HIS A 347 9.96 25.57 9.51
CA HIS A 347 10.54 26.90 9.51
C HIS A 347 11.53 27.10 8.35
N GLY A 348 11.68 26.11 7.46
CA GLY A 348 12.63 26.17 6.36
C GLY A 348 14.08 25.94 6.81
N VAL A 349 14.29 25.38 8.00
CA VAL A 349 15.61 25.12 8.58
C VAL A 349 15.99 23.66 8.34
N GLU A 350 17.25 23.44 7.95
CA GLU A 350 17.80 22.09 7.80
C GLU A 350 17.98 21.41 9.16
N ILE A 351 17.56 20.16 9.25
CA ILE A 351 17.60 19.35 10.46
C ILE A 351 18.97 18.68 10.58
N ASP A 352 19.60 18.78 11.76
CA ASP A 352 20.95 18.29 12.05
C ASP A 352 20.98 16.95 12.82
N TYR A 353 19.82 16.31 12.99
CA TYR A 353 19.64 15.00 13.62
C TYR A 353 18.86 14.02 12.72
N PRO A 354 18.96 12.69 12.95
CA PRO A 354 18.20 11.71 12.17
C PRO A 354 16.68 11.86 12.34
N VAL A 355 15.98 11.89 11.21
CA VAL A 355 14.51 11.86 11.10
C VAL A 355 14.11 10.90 9.98
N GLY A 356 12.92 10.31 10.13
CA GLY A 356 12.47 9.22 9.27
C GLY A 356 13.30 7.95 9.45
N GLU A 357 12.65 6.80 9.28
CA GLU A 357 13.32 5.51 9.29
C GLU A 357 13.28 4.86 7.91
N VAL A 358 14.27 4.00 7.62
CA VAL A 358 14.15 3.04 6.52
C VAL A 358 13.28 1.88 6.99
N ASP A 359 12.04 1.86 6.51
CA ASP A 359 11.10 0.78 6.79
C ASP A 359 11.32 -0.41 5.85
N PHE A 360 11.30 -1.60 6.42
CA PHE A 360 11.29 -2.85 5.65
C PHE A 360 10.60 -3.95 6.44
N GLY A 361 10.27 -5.07 5.80
CA GLY A 361 9.61 -6.16 6.48
C GLY A 361 9.17 -7.27 5.55
N GLU A 362 8.95 -8.43 6.14
CA GLU A 362 8.36 -9.63 5.52
C GLU A 362 7.57 -10.36 6.62
N PRO A 363 6.51 -11.11 6.27
CA PRO A 363 5.77 -11.88 7.26
C PRO A 363 6.67 -12.82 8.08
N GLY A 364 6.35 -12.96 9.36
CA GLY A 364 6.84 -14.07 10.17
C GLY A 364 6.15 -15.37 9.72
N THR A 365 6.84 -16.50 9.60
CA THR A 365 8.24 -16.77 9.98
C THR A 365 9.25 -16.58 8.84
N ASN A 366 8.82 -16.20 7.63
CA ASN A 366 9.69 -16.07 6.45
C ASN A 366 10.88 -15.13 6.71
N SER A 367 10.61 -13.99 7.35
CA SER A 367 11.64 -13.03 7.76
C SER A 367 12.72 -13.63 8.67
N GLN A 368 12.35 -14.58 9.54
CA GLN A 368 13.28 -15.28 10.44
C GLN A 368 14.35 -16.06 9.66
N HIS A 369 14.00 -16.53 8.47
CA HIS A 369 14.87 -17.31 7.59
C HIS A 369 15.50 -16.48 6.47
N SER A 370 15.43 -15.14 6.57
CA SER A 370 15.99 -14.21 5.59
C SER A 370 17.00 -13.27 6.24
N PHE A 371 16.52 -12.35 7.10
CA PHE A 371 17.35 -11.25 7.62
C PHE A 371 17.43 -11.19 9.16
N PHE A 372 16.77 -12.09 9.90
CA PHE A 372 16.85 -12.10 11.37
C PHE A 372 18.25 -12.40 11.91
N GLN A 373 19.12 -13.04 11.13
CA GLN A 373 20.55 -13.14 11.46
C GLN A 373 21.17 -11.76 11.72
N MET A 374 20.89 -10.80 10.84
CA MET A 374 21.37 -9.42 10.99
C MET A 374 20.67 -8.72 12.16
N ILE A 375 19.35 -8.92 12.32
CA ILE A 375 18.61 -8.29 13.42
C ILE A 375 19.12 -8.77 14.79
N HIS A 376 19.53 -10.04 14.92
CA HIS A 376 20.01 -10.63 16.18
C HIS A 376 21.48 -10.39 16.49
N GLN A 377 22.37 -10.43 15.50
CA GLN A 377 23.83 -10.36 15.73
C GLN A 377 24.54 -9.25 14.95
N GLY A 378 23.85 -8.60 14.01
CA GLY A 378 24.34 -7.44 13.26
C GLY A 378 23.87 -6.12 13.88
N GLN A 379 23.59 -5.14 13.02
CA GLN A 379 23.09 -3.83 13.43
C GLN A 379 21.78 -3.95 14.21
N THR A 380 21.57 -3.06 15.19
CA THR A 380 20.32 -3.01 15.94
C THR A 380 19.23 -2.39 15.09
N VAL A 381 18.14 -3.13 14.90
CA VAL A 381 16.95 -2.70 14.16
C VAL A 381 15.74 -2.89 15.09
N PRO A 382 15.08 -1.80 15.53
CA PRO A 382 13.78 -1.87 16.19
C PRO A 382 12.75 -2.66 15.37
N VAL A 383 11.98 -3.52 16.04
CA VAL A 383 11.00 -4.39 15.39
C VAL A 383 9.59 -4.15 15.92
N ASP A 384 8.64 -3.90 15.01
CA ASP A 384 7.21 -3.93 15.28
C ASP A 384 6.68 -5.31 14.88
N PHE A 385 6.32 -6.13 15.87
CA PHE A 385 5.70 -7.43 15.68
C PHE A 385 4.18 -7.32 15.72
N LEU A 386 3.50 -7.86 14.72
CA LEU A 386 2.02 -7.94 14.70
C LEU A 386 1.61 -9.41 14.74
N GLY A 387 0.75 -9.78 15.70
CA GLY A 387 0.23 -11.14 15.85
C GLY A 387 -1.28 -11.13 16.03
N PHE A 388 -1.90 -12.30 15.89
CA PHE A 388 -3.36 -12.46 15.97
C PHE A 388 -3.71 -13.61 16.90
N VAL A 389 -4.78 -13.46 17.70
CA VAL A 389 -5.26 -14.53 18.60
C VAL A 389 -5.86 -15.67 17.78
N ARG A 390 -6.51 -15.37 16.64
CA ARG A 390 -7.09 -16.37 15.74
C ARG A 390 -6.53 -16.24 14.32
N SER A 391 -6.31 -17.38 13.67
CA SER A 391 -6.05 -17.46 12.23
C SER A 391 -7.33 -17.29 11.44
N GLN A 392 -7.23 -16.72 10.23
CA GLN A 392 -8.29 -16.78 9.22
C GLN A 392 -8.56 -18.23 8.76
N HIS A 393 -7.51 -19.07 8.78
CA HIS A 393 -7.55 -20.49 8.45
C HIS A 393 -6.59 -21.26 9.36
N ASP A 394 -7.10 -21.81 10.47
CA ASP A 394 -6.29 -22.67 11.32
C ASP A 394 -6.35 -24.14 10.88
N LEU A 395 -5.25 -24.85 11.08
CA LEU A 395 -5.09 -26.25 10.71
C LEU A 395 -4.54 -27.02 11.91
N LEU A 396 -5.28 -28.02 12.37
CA LEU A 396 -4.84 -29.00 13.35
C LEU A 396 -4.89 -30.38 12.71
N MET A 397 -3.73 -31.00 12.53
CA MET A 397 -3.61 -32.37 11.99
C MET A 397 -3.63 -33.38 13.13
N ASP A 398 -4.21 -34.57 12.89
CA ASP A 398 -4.43 -35.62 13.91
C ASP A 398 -3.15 -36.03 14.68
N ASN A 399 -1.98 -35.90 14.04
CA ASN A 399 -0.68 -36.28 14.59
C ASN A 399 0.12 -35.11 15.20
N GLU A 400 -0.41 -33.88 15.15
CA GLU A 400 0.25 -32.69 15.69
C GLU A 400 -0.28 -32.33 17.08
N LYS A 401 0.60 -31.79 17.93
CA LYS A 401 0.25 -31.40 19.31
C LYS A 401 -0.29 -29.98 19.42
N LEU A 402 0.05 -29.14 18.45
CA LEU A 402 -0.33 -27.73 18.35
C LEU A 402 -0.99 -27.50 16.99
N SER A 403 -1.86 -26.49 16.91
CA SER A 403 -2.34 -26.05 15.61
C SER A 403 -1.24 -25.30 14.86
N SER A 404 -1.40 -25.18 13.54
CA SER A 404 -0.45 -24.42 12.70
C SER A 404 -0.37 -22.95 13.13
N HIS A 405 -1.48 -22.38 13.62
CA HIS A 405 -1.48 -21.03 14.18
C HIS A 405 -0.72 -20.92 15.49
N ASP A 406 -0.85 -21.90 16.39
CA ASP A 406 -0.08 -21.91 17.64
C ASP A 406 1.43 -22.05 17.38
N GLU A 407 1.84 -22.87 16.40
CA GLU A 407 3.25 -22.97 15.98
C GLU A 407 3.78 -21.65 15.41
N LEU A 408 2.98 -20.93 14.62
CA LEU A 408 3.29 -19.57 14.16
C LEU A 408 3.44 -18.61 15.35
N MET A 409 2.51 -18.64 16.29
CA MET A 409 2.48 -17.71 17.43
C MET A 409 3.56 -18.01 18.47
N ALA A 410 4.03 -19.26 18.59
CA ALA A 410 5.20 -19.59 19.40
C ALA A 410 6.43 -18.75 19.00
N ASN A 411 6.60 -18.50 17.70
CA ASN A 411 7.66 -17.64 17.18
C ASN A 411 7.39 -16.15 17.46
N PHE A 412 6.14 -15.68 17.33
CA PHE A 412 5.72 -14.32 17.69
C PHE A 412 6.08 -13.97 19.14
N PHE A 413 5.91 -14.91 20.08
CA PHE A 413 6.27 -14.69 21.48
C PHE A 413 7.77 -14.85 21.74
N ALA A 414 8.44 -15.78 21.08
CA ALA A 414 9.85 -16.07 21.33
C ALA A 414 10.81 -14.99 20.79
N GLN A 415 10.55 -14.43 19.60
CA GLN A 415 11.48 -13.49 18.97
C GLN A 415 11.69 -12.18 19.75
N PRO A 416 10.65 -11.49 20.26
CA PRO A 416 10.83 -10.31 21.10
C PRO A 416 11.69 -10.59 22.33
N ASP A 417 11.52 -11.75 22.97
CA ASP A 417 12.30 -12.15 24.15
C ASP A 417 13.75 -12.48 23.79
N ALA A 418 13.99 -13.15 22.66
CA ALA A 418 15.34 -13.42 22.17
C ALA A 418 16.10 -12.11 21.87
N LEU A 419 15.44 -11.15 21.21
CA LEU A 419 15.99 -9.83 20.91
C LEU A 419 16.32 -9.02 22.18
N ALA A 420 15.43 -9.07 23.17
CA ALA A 420 15.60 -8.30 24.39
C ALA A 420 16.65 -8.92 25.34
N ASN A 421 16.62 -10.24 25.53
CA ASN A 421 17.44 -10.91 26.54
C ASN A 421 18.83 -11.32 26.00
N GLY A 422 18.91 -11.72 24.74
CA GLY A 422 20.13 -12.29 24.18
C GLY A 422 20.55 -13.59 24.86
N LYS A 423 21.84 -13.90 24.74
CA LYS A 423 22.49 -15.09 25.28
C LYS A 423 23.97 -14.83 25.46
N THR A 424 24.43 -14.93 26.69
CA THR A 424 25.80 -14.60 27.10
C THR A 424 26.81 -15.70 26.74
N ALA A 425 28.10 -15.34 26.73
CA ALA A 425 29.17 -16.30 26.47
C ALA A 425 29.19 -17.45 27.51
N ASP A 426 28.88 -17.17 28.77
CA ASP A 426 28.86 -18.18 29.83
C ASP A 426 27.70 -19.17 29.65
N GLU A 427 26.53 -18.70 29.22
CA GLU A 427 25.41 -19.57 28.86
C GLU A 427 25.75 -20.46 27.66
N VAL A 428 26.42 -19.89 26.64
CA VAL A 428 26.91 -20.65 25.48
C VAL A 428 27.94 -21.72 25.89
N ARG A 429 28.87 -21.39 26.81
CA ARG A 429 29.82 -22.37 27.36
C ARG A 429 29.13 -23.46 28.16
N ALA A 430 28.12 -23.12 28.96
CA ALA A 430 27.37 -24.06 29.78
C ALA A 430 26.63 -25.12 28.94
N GLU A 431 26.31 -24.81 27.69
CA GLU A 431 25.73 -25.76 26.71
C GLU A 431 26.76 -26.70 26.06
N GLY A 432 28.03 -26.62 26.48
CA GLY A 432 29.10 -27.47 25.94
C GLY A 432 29.63 -27.02 24.58
N CYS A 433 29.48 -25.74 24.23
CA CYS A 433 30.05 -25.19 23.00
C CYS A 433 31.59 -25.16 23.07
N PRO A 434 32.31 -25.62 22.03
CA PRO A 434 33.76 -25.41 21.91
C PRO A 434 34.11 -23.92 22.03
N GLU A 435 35.21 -23.60 22.74
CA GLU A 435 35.58 -22.23 23.12
C GLU A 435 35.75 -21.32 21.88
N GLU A 436 36.33 -21.86 20.81
CA GLU A 436 36.52 -21.15 19.54
C GLU A 436 35.22 -20.76 18.84
N LEU A 437 34.10 -21.39 19.18
CA LEU A 437 32.77 -21.09 18.64
C LEU A 437 31.90 -20.24 19.58
N VAL A 438 32.34 -19.99 20.82
CA VAL A 438 31.51 -19.33 21.84
C VAL A 438 31.05 -17.95 21.36
N LEU A 439 31.98 -17.10 20.92
CA LEU A 439 31.66 -15.73 20.50
C LEU A 439 30.76 -15.69 19.25
N HIS A 440 30.80 -16.70 18.39
CA HIS A 440 29.92 -16.82 17.23
C HIS A 440 28.46 -17.09 17.61
N LYS A 441 28.21 -17.63 18.82
CA LYS A 441 26.88 -17.99 19.32
C LYS A 441 26.38 -17.06 20.43
N VAL A 442 27.11 -15.98 20.72
CA VAL A 442 26.65 -14.92 21.63
C VAL A 442 25.58 -14.08 20.94
N PHE A 443 24.56 -13.70 21.70
CA PHE A 443 23.55 -12.73 21.31
C PHE A 443 23.58 -11.61 22.35
N ASP A 444 23.90 -10.37 21.95
CA ASP A 444 24.10 -9.27 22.90
C ASP A 444 22.80 -8.82 23.61
N GLY A 445 21.64 -9.23 23.08
CA GLY A 445 20.34 -8.78 23.57
C GLY A 445 20.15 -7.27 23.42
N ASN A 446 19.29 -6.68 24.27
CA ASN A 446 19.00 -5.24 24.28
C ASN A 446 18.59 -4.66 22.91
N ARG A 447 17.97 -5.47 22.04
CA ARG A 447 17.45 -5.04 20.74
C ARG A 447 15.95 -4.72 20.90
N PRO A 448 15.53 -3.47 20.68
CA PRO A 448 14.19 -3.02 21.04
C PRO A 448 13.14 -3.64 20.12
N SER A 449 11.99 -3.96 20.70
CA SER A 449 10.82 -4.38 19.94
C SER A 449 9.53 -3.96 20.62
N SER A 450 8.47 -3.93 19.83
CA SER A 450 7.09 -3.77 20.28
C SER A 450 6.23 -4.89 19.72
N SER A 451 5.23 -5.31 20.49
CA SER A 451 4.30 -6.39 20.11
C SER A 451 2.88 -5.86 20.12
N LEU A 452 2.22 -5.95 18.96
CA LEU A 452 0.81 -5.69 18.75
C LEU A 452 0.10 -7.04 18.59
N LEU A 453 -0.84 -7.35 19.48
CA LEU A 453 -1.68 -8.54 19.39
C LEU A 453 -3.13 -8.11 19.14
N PHE A 454 -3.72 -8.64 18.08
CA PHE A 454 -5.09 -8.35 17.67
C PHE A 454 -5.98 -9.60 17.82
N PRO A 455 -7.32 -9.48 17.82
CA PRO A 455 -8.20 -10.63 17.96
C PRO A 455 -8.11 -11.59 16.76
N GLU A 456 -8.42 -11.10 15.57
CA GLU A 456 -8.42 -11.86 14.32
C GLU A 456 -8.28 -10.89 13.15
N LEU A 457 -7.49 -11.24 12.14
CA LEU A 457 -7.30 -10.40 10.97
C LEU A 457 -8.57 -10.40 10.10
N SER A 458 -9.35 -9.33 10.23
CA SER A 458 -10.60 -9.06 9.51
C SER A 458 -10.53 -7.68 8.84
N ALA A 459 -11.45 -7.37 7.94
CA ALA A 459 -11.61 -6.02 7.37
C ALA A 459 -11.55 -4.92 8.46
N TYR A 460 -12.27 -5.10 9.56
CA TYR A 460 -12.28 -4.15 10.69
C TYR A 460 -10.89 -3.99 11.33
N VAL A 461 -10.25 -5.09 11.73
CA VAL A 461 -8.91 -5.04 12.34
C VAL A 461 -7.88 -4.49 11.36
N THR A 462 -8.05 -4.73 10.06
CA THR A 462 -7.19 -4.18 9.01
C THR A 462 -7.32 -2.67 8.93
N GLY A 463 -8.54 -2.14 9.09
CA GLY A 463 -8.80 -0.70 9.23
C GLY A 463 -8.11 -0.11 10.46
N GLN A 464 -8.17 -0.80 11.60
CA GLN A 464 -7.45 -0.37 12.81
C GLN A 464 -5.93 -0.34 12.58
N ILE A 465 -5.36 -1.36 11.94
CA ILE A 465 -3.93 -1.43 11.61
C ILE A 465 -3.53 -0.27 10.68
N LEU A 466 -4.31 -0.01 9.62
CA LEU A 466 -4.03 1.11 8.72
C LEU A 466 -3.98 2.44 9.48
N SER A 467 -5.05 2.78 10.18
CA SER A 467 -5.17 4.07 10.89
C SER A 467 -4.12 4.20 11.98
N LEU A 468 -3.75 3.10 12.66
CA LEU A 468 -2.67 3.06 13.64
C LEU A 468 -1.36 3.57 13.05
N TYR A 469 -0.96 3.07 11.88
CA TYR A 469 0.30 3.48 11.25
C TYR A 469 0.21 4.86 10.59
N GLU A 470 -0.93 5.24 10.01
CA GLU A 470 -1.14 6.61 9.50
C GLU A 470 -0.92 7.65 10.61
N HIS A 471 -1.50 7.40 11.79
CA HIS A 471 -1.38 8.31 12.93
C HIS A 471 0.00 8.24 13.60
N ARG A 472 0.62 7.06 13.67
CA ARG A 472 2.01 6.91 14.13
C ARG A 472 2.94 7.79 13.29
N THR A 473 2.83 7.71 11.97
CA THR A 473 3.63 8.51 11.03
C THR A 473 3.36 10.00 11.20
N ALA A 474 2.10 10.42 11.37
CA ALA A 474 1.75 11.81 11.64
C ALA A 474 2.33 12.32 12.97
N VAL A 475 2.28 11.53 14.04
CA VAL A 475 2.87 11.88 15.35
C VAL A 475 4.36 12.17 15.20
N GLN A 476 5.11 11.29 14.55
CA GLN A 476 6.55 11.52 14.35
C GLN A 476 6.83 12.81 13.57
N GLY A 477 6.08 13.04 12.49
CA GLY A 477 6.16 14.27 11.72
C GLY A 477 5.92 15.51 12.57
N PHE A 478 4.90 15.48 13.43
CA PHE A 478 4.60 16.57 14.35
C PHE A 478 5.70 16.79 15.40
N ILE A 479 6.29 15.72 15.93
CA ILE A 479 7.38 15.81 16.93
C ILE A 479 8.67 16.36 16.31
N TRP A 480 9.01 15.92 15.10
CA TRP A 480 10.17 16.42 14.34
C TRP A 480 9.93 17.76 13.66
N ASP A 481 8.71 18.28 13.75
CA ASP A 481 8.30 19.54 13.14
C ASP A 481 8.40 19.57 11.61
N LEU A 482 8.09 18.44 10.97
CA LEU A 482 8.12 18.20 9.53
C LEU A 482 6.77 18.51 8.86
N ASN A 483 6.80 18.59 7.52
CA ASN A 483 5.61 18.36 6.71
C ASN A 483 5.52 16.89 6.31
N SER A 484 4.66 16.09 6.95
CA SER A 484 4.45 14.68 6.59
C SER A 484 3.61 14.49 5.32
N PHE A 485 3.12 15.57 4.71
CA PHE A 485 2.02 15.50 3.75
C PHE A 485 2.39 16.00 2.35
N ASP A 486 3.59 16.59 2.18
CA ASP A 486 4.19 16.87 0.87
C ASP A 486 5.16 15.75 0.43
N GLN A 487 5.70 15.88 -0.79
CA GLN A 487 6.69 14.97 -1.36
C GLN A 487 7.59 15.61 -2.42
N TRP A 488 8.10 16.83 -2.20
CA TRP A 488 8.90 17.57 -3.20
C TRP A 488 10.11 16.80 -3.77
N GLY A 489 10.66 15.86 -3.00
CA GLY A 489 11.82 15.06 -3.39
C GLY A 489 11.62 14.19 -4.64
N VAL A 490 10.38 13.93 -5.07
CA VAL A 490 10.10 13.06 -6.23
C VAL A 490 10.15 13.81 -7.57
N GLU A 491 10.14 15.14 -7.57
CA GLU A 491 9.96 15.94 -8.79
C GLU A 491 11.22 16.00 -9.68
N LEU A 492 12.42 15.99 -9.11
CA LEU A 492 13.67 16.07 -9.87
C LEU A 492 13.83 14.87 -10.83
N GLY A 493 13.57 13.66 -10.34
CA GLY A 493 13.64 12.45 -11.16
C GLY A 493 12.64 12.47 -12.31
N LYS A 494 11.40 12.94 -12.07
CA LYS A 494 10.38 13.09 -13.10
C LYS A 494 10.82 14.05 -14.20
N LYS A 495 11.38 15.20 -13.83
CA LYS A 495 11.87 16.19 -14.79
C LYS A 495 12.99 15.63 -15.65
N LEU A 496 14.03 15.04 -15.05
CA LEU A 496 15.14 14.45 -15.79
C LEU A 496 14.70 13.30 -16.70
N ALA A 497 13.68 12.53 -16.30
CA ALA A 497 13.12 11.48 -17.14
C ALA A 497 12.40 12.01 -18.38
N LEU A 498 11.85 13.24 -18.36
CA LEU A 498 11.28 13.86 -19.56
C LEU A 498 12.38 14.19 -20.56
N ASP A 499 13.48 14.80 -20.11
CA ASP A 499 14.64 15.11 -20.96
C ASP A 499 15.23 13.84 -21.61
N VAL A 500 15.37 12.78 -20.81
CA VAL A 500 15.82 11.46 -21.30
C VAL A 500 14.84 10.87 -22.33
N LYS A 501 13.53 11.03 -22.14
CA LYS A 501 12.53 10.55 -23.11
C LYS A 501 12.65 11.29 -24.44
N GLU A 502 12.88 12.59 -24.44
CA GLU A 502 13.09 13.37 -25.67
C GLU A 502 14.31 12.87 -26.45
N HIS A 503 15.45 12.68 -25.78
CA HIS A 503 16.64 12.09 -26.40
C HIS A 503 16.37 10.69 -26.97
N LEU A 504 15.63 9.84 -26.24
CA LEU A 504 15.27 8.52 -26.74
C LEU A 504 14.35 8.61 -27.96
N MET A 505 13.39 9.53 -27.98
CA MET A 505 12.48 9.75 -29.10
C MET A 505 13.25 10.21 -30.35
N GLU A 506 14.11 11.22 -30.22
CA GLU A 506 14.96 11.70 -31.32
C GLU A 506 15.85 10.58 -31.88
N ALA A 507 16.54 9.85 -30.99
CA ALA A 507 17.43 8.77 -31.37
C ALA A 507 16.72 7.57 -32.01
N ARG A 508 15.42 7.37 -31.75
CA ARG A 508 14.60 6.33 -32.38
C ARG A 508 14.06 6.76 -33.74
N ASN A 509 13.84 8.06 -33.92
CA ASN A 509 13.34 8.63 -35.17
C ASN A 509 14.45 8.92 -36.19
N SER A 510 15.72 8.83 -35.80
CA SER A 510 16.88 9.00 -36.69
C SER A 510 17.31 7.71 -37.39
N GLU A 511 18.03 7.82 -38.51
CA GLU A 511 18.69 6.67 -39.16
C GLU A 511 19.80 6.07 -38.29
N VAL A 512 20.17 4.82 -38.57
CA VAL A 512 21.14 4.05 -37.75
C VAL A 512 22.53 4.67 -37.89
N GLY A 513 23.08 5.16 -36.78
CA GLY A 513 24.43 5.74 -36.74
C GLY A 513 24.47 7.27 -36.89
N ASP A 514 23.33 7.91 -37.17
CA ASP A 514 23.26 9.35 -37.45
C ASP A 514 22.96 10.21 -36.23
N HIS A 515 22.69 9.61 -35.07
CA HIS A 515 22.37 10.34 -33.85
C HIS A 515 23.16 9.79 -32.66
N GLU A 516 24.09 10.60 -32.18
CA GLU A 516 24.75 10.40 -30.89
C GLU A 516 23.98 11.18 -29.83
N ILE A 517 23.50 10.47 -28.80
CA ILE A 517 22.85 11.12 -27.66
C ILE A 517 23.92 11.81 -26.83
N ILE A 518 23.79 13.12 -26.67
CA ILE A 518 24.61 13.94 -25.79
C ILE A 518 23.72 14.41 -24.63
N ALA A 519 23.71 13.62 -23.54
CA ALA A 519 23.07 14.00 -22.30
C ALA A 519 23.99 14.92 -21.45
N ASP A 520 23.47 15.44 -20.35
CA ASP A 520 24.17 16.38 -19.44
C ASP A 520 25.52 15.90 -18.91
N ASN A 521 25.76 14.58 -18.88
CA ASN A 521 27.04 14.03 -18.45
C ASN A 521 27.52 12.85 -19.31
N PRO A 522 28.85 12.66 -19.46
CA PRO A 522 29.40 11.61 -20.32
C PRO A 522 29.08 10.17 -19.90
N ALA A 523 28.74 9.92 -18.64
CA ALA A 523 28.34 8.57 -18.21
C ALA A 523 26.95 8.23 -18.76
N THR A 524 25.99 9.13 -18.62
CA THR A 524 24.64 9.00 -19.18
C THR A 524 24.67 8.91 -20.69
N SER A 525 25.43 9.78 -21.39
CA SER A 525 25.58 9.70 -22.84
C SER A 525 26.09 8.34 -23.30
N ARG A 526 27.14 7.80 -22.65
CA ARG A 526 27.71 6.49 -23.01
C ARG A 526 26.71 5.36 -22.86
N ILE A 527 26.00 5.28 -21.72
CA ILE A 527 25.04 4.20 -21.50
C ILE A 527 23.79 4.33 -22.36
N MET A 528 23.30 5.54 -22.64
CA MET A 528 22.15 5.76 -23.53
C MET A 528 22.49 5.40 -24.98
N ASN A 529 23.66 5.79 -25.48
CA ASN A 529 24.12 5.39 -26.81
C ASN A 529 24.29 3.87 -26.92
N TYR A 530 24.86 3.23 -25.88
CA TYR A 530 24.92 1.77 -25.82
C TYR A 530 23.52 1.14 -25.84
N TYR A 531 22.58 1.65 -25.04
CA TYR A 531 21.20 1.18 -25.01
C TYR A 531 20.55 1.28 -26.39
N ILE A 532 20.55 2.46 -27.03
CA ILE A 532 19.92 2.67 -28.34
C ILE A 532 20.54 1.73 -29.39
N LYS A 533 21.88 1.69 -29.46
CA LYS A 533 22.60 0.85 -30.43
C LYS A 533 22.19 -0.62 -30.33
N ASN A 534 22.01 -1.14 -29.12
CA ASN A 534 21.72 -2.56 -28.89
C ASN A 534 20.22 -2.89 -28.80
N SER A 535 19.32 -1.92 -28.97
CA SER A 535 17.87 -2.12 -28.84
C SER A 535 17.06 -1.71 -30.07
N ARG A 536 17.69 -1.19 -31.13
CA ARG A 536 16.98 -0.80 -32.36
C ARG A 536 16.21 -1.95 -33.01
N ASP A 537 16.77 -3.16 -33.02
CA ASP A 537 16.11 -4.33 -33.60
C ASP A 537 15.06 -4.95 -32.67
N ALA A 538 15.17 -4.71 -31.35
CA ALA A 538 14.23 -5.21 -30.34
C ALA A 538 12.92 -4.38 -30.31
N VAL A 539 13.01 -3.08 -30.60
CA VAL A 539 11.85 -2.21 -30.78
C VAL A 539 11.45 -2.24 -32.26
N GLY A 540 10.87 -3.36 -32.70
CA GLY A 540 10.61 -3.62 -34.12
C GLY A 540 9.97 -2.43 -34.85
N VAL A 541 10.75 -1.80 -35.73
CA VAL A 541 10.31 -0.74 -36.66
C VAL A 541 9.33 -1.28 -37.73
N GLY A 542 9.03 -2.58 -37.73
CA GLY A 542 8.10 -3.23 -38.66
C GLY A 542 6.60 -3.02 -38.39
N GLY A 543 6.21 -2.24 -37.37
CA GLY A 543 4.80 -2.04 -37.00
C GLY A 543 4.17 -0.70 -37.42
N LEU A 544 4.97 0.30 -37.79
CA LEU A 544 4.47 1.66 -38.06
C LEU A 544 4.12 1.92 -39.54
N SER A 545 4.26 0.93 -40.42
CA SER A 545 4.00 1.07 -41.86
C SER A 545 2.72 0.40 -42.36
N ASN A 546 1.85 -0.12 -41.47
CA ASN A 546 0.57 -0.70 -41.88
C ASN A 546 -0.57 -0.13 -41.02
N PRO A 547 -1.45 0.75 -41.55
CA PRO A 547 -2.54 1.39 -40.80
C PRO A 547 -3.63 0.44 -40.29
N GLY A 548 -3.48 -0.88 -40.43
CA GLY A 548 -4.54 -1.87 -40.19
C GLY A 548 -4.23 -2.99 -39.20
N THR A 549 -3.08 -2.99 -38.52
CA THR A 549 -2.75 -4.04 -37.53
C THR A 549 -1.96 -3.48 -36.34
N SER A 550 -2.63 -2.73 -35.47
CA SER A 550 -2.04 -2.22 -34.21
C SER A 550 -2.26 -3.17 -33.03
N ALA A 551 -2.17 -4.49 -33.24
CA ALA A 551 -2.31 -5.43 -32.13
C ALA A 551 -1.11 -5.30 -31.18
N THR A 552 -1.37 -4.96 -29.91
CA THR A 552 -0.34 -5.05 -28.85
C THR A 552 0.21 -6.49 -28.79
N SER A 553 1.46 -6.67 -28.38
CA SER A 553 2.04 -8.02 -28.27
C SER A 553 1.27 -8.92 -27.29
N VAL A 554 0.64 -8.29 -26.29
CA VAL A 554 -0.21 -8.94 -25.28
C VAL A 554 -1.45 -9.55 -25.95
N THR A 555 -2.12 -8.82 -26.83
CA THR A 555 -3.27 -9.33 -27.59
C THR A 555 -2.90 -10.51 -28.49
N ARG A 556 -1.68 -10.55 -29.07
CA ARG A 556 -1.30 -11.67 -29.95
C ARG A 556 -1.25 -13.03 -29.25
N LYS A 557 -0.96 -13.07 -27.95
CA LYS A 557 -0.85 -14.33 -27.18
C LYS A 557 -2.18 -14.76 -26.57
N THR A 558 -2.95 -13.83 -26.01
CA THR A 558 -4.28 -14.14 -25.43
C THR A 558 -5.24 -14.69 -26.48
N HIS A 559 -5.13 -14.24 -27.73
CA HIS A 559 -6.05 -14.63 -28.81
C HIS A 559 -5.70 -15.92 -29.56
N LYS A 560 -4.41 -16.26 -29.73
CA LYS A 560 -4.02 -17.41 -30.56
C LYS A 560 -3.95 -18.73 -29.80
N ASP A 561 -3.69 -18.70 -28.50
CA ASP A 561 -3.33 -19.90 -27.75
C ASP A 561 -4.44 -20.44 -26.82
N HIS A 562 -5.59 -19.75 -26.71
CA HIS A 562 -6.67 -20.11 -25.77
C HIS A 562 -8.00 -20.56 -26.38
N PHE A 563 -8.15 -20.53 -27.71
CA PHE A 563 -9.30 -21.20 -28.36
C PHE A 563 -8.86 -22.59 -28.84
N PRO A 564 -9.47 -23.70 -28.37
CA PRO A 564 -9.29 -24.98 -29.05
C PRO A 564 -9.77 -24.81 -30.50
N PRO A 565 -9.09 -25.41 -31.50
CA PRO A 565 -9.52 -25.33 -32.88
C PRO A 565 -10.99 -25.77 -32.97
N GLN A 566 -11.80 -24.99 -33.69
CA GLN A 566 -13.19 -25.32 -33.96
C GLN A 566 -13.27 -26.79 -34.38
N ILE A 567 -13.93 -27.61 -33.56
CA ILE A 567 -14.24 -28.99 -33.90
C ILE A 567 -15.23 -28.90 -35.06
N ASN A 568 -14.70 -29.04 -36.27
CA ASN A 568 -15.52 -29.31 -37.43
C ASN A 568 -16.24 -30.64 -37.20
N ASP A 569 -17.55 -30.55 -37.36
CA ASP A 569 -18.53 -31.61 -37.41
C ASP A 569 -17.97 -32.93 -37.96
N LEU A 570 -17.79 -33.90 -37.06
CA LEU A 570 -17.61 -35.30 -37.44
C LEU A 570 -18.77 -36.10 -36.86
N GLY A 571 -19.70 -36.37 -37.78
CA GLY A 571 -20.72 -37.41 -37.83
C GLY A 571 -20.73 -38.46 -36.74
N GLY A 572 -21.95 -38.75 -36.30
CA GLY A 572 -22.31 -39.66 -35.23
C GLY A 572 -21.61 -41.02 -35.20
N HIS A 573 -21.44 -41.51 -33.98
CA HIS A 573 -21.91 -42.85 -33.65
C HIS A 573 -22.31 -42.91 -32.17
N SER A 574 -23.53 -43.39 -31.95
CA SER A 574 -24.09 -43.78 -30.66
C SER A 574 -23.32 -44.95 -30.06
N GLY A 575 -22.89 -44.81 -28.80
CA GLY A 575 -22.40 -45.91 -27.97
C GLY A 575 -22.64 -45.63 -26.50
N ARG A 576 -23.67 -46.25 -25.92
CA ARG A 576 -23.85 -46.40 -24.46
C ARG A 576 -22.74 -47.26 -23.89
N LEU A 577 -22.42 -47.08 -22.59
CA LEU A 577 -22.12 -48.09 -21.54
C LEU A 577 -21.95 -47.28 -20.24
N SER A 578 -22.88 -47.38 -19.28
CA SER A 578 -22.93 -48.31 -18.13
C SER A 578 -21.83 -48.08 -17.11
#